data_AF-A0A956L5D6-F1
#
_entry.id   AF-A0A956L5D6-F1
#
_cell.length_a   1.000
_cell.length_b   1.000
_cell.length_c   1.000
_cell.angle_alpha   90.00
_cell.angle_beta   90.00
_cell.angle_gamma   90.00
#
_symmetry.space_group_name_H-M   'P 1'
#
loop_
_entity.id
_entity.type
_entity.pdbx_description
1 polymer ?
#
loop_
_entity_poly.entity_id
_entity_poly.type
_entity_poly.pdbx_seq_one_letter_code
_entity_poly.pdbx_strand_id
1 'polypeptide(L)'
;MTDFTPISSTIGGLLIGLSATLLLALNGRIAGISGIVGGMVAGVRRESWRAAFVAGLVGGGLLIAWVMPQAFGAGSPTSMLGLVAAGLLVGVGTRMGSGCTSGHGVCGLSRASRRSFAATIVFMAAAMITVLLTRGA
;
A
#
# COMPACT_ATOMS: atom_id res chain seq x y z
N MET A 1 11.07 11.47 20.01
CA MET A 1 10.68 10.10 20.41
C MET A 1 9.30 9.87 19.84
N THR A 2 9.08 8.81 19.06
CA THR A 2 7.73 8.45 18.61
C THR A 2 7.01 7.77 19.77
N ASP A 3 5.86 8.27 20.17
CA ASP A 3 5.10 7.68 21.27
C ASP A 3 4.65 6.27 20.91
N PHE A 4 4.88 5.33 21.82
CA PHE A 4 4.41 3.96 21.66
C PHE A 4 2.88 3.95 21.76
N THR A 5 2.21 3.72 20.62
CA THR A 5 0.74 3.75 20.50
C THR A 5 0.19 2.36 20.16
N PRO A 6 0.26 1.39 21.09
CA PRO A 6 -0.04 -0.01 20.81
C PRO A 6 -1.50 -0.21 20.40
N ILE A 7 -2.44 0.41 21.12
CA ILE A 7 -3.88 0.27 20.87
C ILE A 7 -4.24 0.74 19.46
N SER A 8 -3.82 1.96 19.10
CA SER A 8 -4.10 2.53 17.78
C SER A 8 -3.49 1.70 16.65
N SER A 9 -2.26 1.19 16.86
CA SER A 9 -1.58 0.34 15.88
C SER A 9 -2.27 -1.01 15.68
N THR A 10 -2.74 -1.64 16.78
CA THR A 10 -3.50 -2.89 16.72
C THR A 10 -4.85 -2.69 16.03
N ILE A 11 -5.58 -1.62 16.33
CA ILE A 11 -6.86 -1.29 15.67
C ILE A 11 -6.63 -1.08 14.17
N GLY A 12 -5.62 -0.30 13.78
CA GLY A 12 -5.28 -0.10 12.36
C GLY A 12 -4.96 -1.41 11.65
N GLY A 13 -4.16 -2.28 12.28
CA GLY A 13 -3.84 -3.61 11.76
C GLY A 13 -5.07 -4.51 11.58
N LEU A 14 -5.97 -4.53 12.58
CA LEU A 14 -7.23 -5.27 12.51
C LEU A 14 -8.12 -4.77 11.37
N LEU A 15 -8.24 -3.45 11.18
CA LEU A 15 -9.03 -2.86 10.09
C LEU A 15 -8.47 -3.21 8.70
N ILE A 16 -7.15 -3.16 8.53
CA ILE A 16 -6.50 -3.56 7.26
C ILE A 16 -6.72 -5.05 7.00
N GLY A 17 -6.54 -5.89 8.04
CA GLY A 17 -6.78 -7.32 7.96
C GLY A 17 -8.23 -7.66 7.59
N LEU A 18 -9.19 -7.01 8.26
CA LEU A 18 -10.62 -7.19 8.01
C LEU A 18 -10.99 -6.75 6.58
N SER A 19 -10.44 -5.64 6.10
CA SER A 19 -10.67 -5.19 4.72
C SER A 19 -10.14 -6.20 3.69
N ALA A 20 -8.94 -6.77 3.92
CA ALA A 20 -8.35 -7.78 3.05
C ALA A 20 -9.13 -9.11 3.07
N THR A 21 -9.59 -9.57 4.24
CA THR A 21 -10.40 -10.78 4.36
C THR A 21 -11.79 -10.60 3.78
N LEU A 22 -12.41 -9.44 3.96
CA LEU A 22 -13.72 -9.14 3.39
C LEU A 22 -13.66 -9.12 1.86
N LEU A 23 -12.59 -8.56 1.27
CA LEU A 23 -12.38 -8.61 -0.17
C LEU A 23 -12.23 -10.05 -0.69
N LEU A 24 -11.51 -10.89 0.07
CA LEU A 24 -11.36 -12.30 -0.25
C LEU A 24 -12.68 -13.06 -0.12
N ALA A 25 -13.45 -12.81 0.94
CA ALA A 25 -14.71 -13.49 1.22
C ALA A 25 -15.82 -13.12 0.22
N LEU A 26 -15.95 -11.83 -0.12
CA LEU A 26 -17.03 -11.35 -0.99
C LEU A 26 -16.72 -11.55 -2.48
N ASN A 27 -15.47 -11.30 -2.90
CA ASN A 27 -15.11 -11.32 -4.32
C ASN A 27 -14.22 -12.52 -4.72
N GLY A 28 -13.74 -13.31 -3.76
CA GLY A 28 -12.79 -14.40 -4.03
C GLY A 28 -11.42 -13.90 -4.50
N ARG A 29 -11.08 -12.62 -4.24
CA ARG A 29 -9.86 -11.98 -4.75
C ARG A 29 -8.94 -11.57 -3.62
N ILE A 30 -7.64 -11.72 -3.87
CA ILE A 30 -6.58 -11.29 -2.96
C ILE A 30 -6.34 -9.78 -3.12
N ALA A 31 -6.23 -9.05 -2.00
CA ALA A 31 -5.94 -7.62 -2.03
C ALA A 31 -4.51 -7.36 -2.54
N GLY A 32 -4.40 -6.63 -3.66
CA GLY A 32 -3.13 -6.22 -4.24
C GLY A 32 -3.31 -4.94 -5.04
N ILE A 33 -2.99 -3.79 -4.43
CA ILE A 33 -3.36 -2.46 -4.97
C ILE A 33 -2.81 -2.24 -6.38
N SER A 34 -1.52 -2.52 -6.64
CA SER A 34 -0.93 -2.38 -7.98
C SER A 34 -1.64 -3.25 -9.03
N GLY A 35 -2.09 -4.45 -8.67
CA GLY A 35 -2.83 -5.33 -9.57
C GLY A 35 -4.28 -4.89 -9.79
N ILE A 36 -4.91 -4.30 -8.77
CA ILE A 36 -6.25 -3.72 -8.85
C ILE A 36 -6.22 -2.51 -9.80
N VAL A 37 -5.36 -1.54 -9.52
CA VAL A 37 -5.17 -0.31 -10.32
C VAL A 37 -4.68 -0.64 -11.72
N GLY A 38 -3.64 -1.47 -11.86
CA GLY A 38 -3.10 -1.85 -13.18
C GLY A 38 -4.12 -2.55 -14.07
N GLY A 39 -5.00 -3.39 -13.50
CA GLY A 39 -6.08 -4.03 -14.26
C GLY A 39 -7.19 -3.06 -14.70
N MET A 40 -7.41 -1.96 -13.97
CA MET A 40 -8.33 -0.89 -14.39
C MET A 40 -7.72 -0.02 -15.49
N VAL A 41 -6.45 0.40 -15.32
CA VAL A 41 -5.74 1.27 -16.28
C VAL A 41 -5.52 0.56 -17.61
N ALA A 42 -5.15 -0.72 -17.60
CA ALA A 42 -4.95 -1.49 -18.83
C ALA A 42 -6.27 -1.81 -19.56
N GLY A 43 -7.44 -1.48 -18.99
CA GLY A 43 -8.76 -1.73 -19.59
C GLY A 43 -9.15 -3.20 -19.70
N VAL A 44 -8.28 -4.13 -19.30
CA VAL A 44 -8.45 -5.58 -19.47
C VAL A 44 -9.55 -6.13 -18.55
N ARG A 45 -9.84 -5.48 -17.42
CA ARG A 45 -10.79 -5.99 -16.40
C ARG A 45 -11.64 -4.87 -15.81
N ARG A 46 -12.75 -4.52 -16.47
CA ARG A 46 -13.77 -3.57 -15.98
C ARG A 46 -14.70 -4.20 -14.94
N GLU A 47 -14.13 -4.74 -13.87
CA GLU A 47 -14.91 -5.29 -12.75
C GLU A 47 -15.26 -4.14 -11.79
N SER A 48 -16.56 -3.93 -11.51
CA SER A 48 -17.07 -2.84 -10.67
C SER A 48 -16.47 -2.81 -9.26
N TRP A 49 -16.14 -3.98 -8.69
CA TRP A 49 -15.53 -4.07 -7.36
C TRP A 49 -14.13 -3.42 -7.28
N ARG A 50 -13.36 -3.38 -8.37
CA ARG A 50 -12.02 -2.77 -8.40
C ARG A 50 -12.12 -1.27 -8.25
N ALA A 51 -13.06 -0.67 -8.97
CA ALA A 51 -13.37 0.75 -8.89
C ALA A 51 -13.90 1.10 -7.50
N ALA A 52 -14.83 0.30 -6.96
CA ALA A 52 -15.34 0.48 -5.60
C ALA A 52 -14.23 0.40 -4.53
N PHE A 53 -13.30 -0.55 -4.66
CA PHE A 53 -12.16 -0.70 -3.75
C PHE A 53 -11.23 0.52 -3.79
N VAL A 54 -10.88 0.99 -5.00
CA VAL A 54 -10.00 2.16 -5.15
C VAL A 54 -10.71 3.44 -4.73
N ALA A 55 -11.99 3.59 -5.04
CA ALA A 55 -12.81 4.71 -4.57
C ALA A 55 -12.91 4.72 -3.03
N GLY A 56 -13.06 3.56 -2.39
CA GLY A 56 -13.03 3.43 -0.93
C GLY A 56 -11.67 3.81 -0.33
N LEU A 57 -10.57 3.38 -0.96
CA LEU A 57 -9.21 3.72 -0.52
C LEU A 57 -8.93 5.23 -0.63
N VAL A 58 -9.26 5.84 -1.77
CA VAL A 58 -9.11 7.28 -2.00
C VAL A 58 -10.06 8.07 -1.11
N GLY A 59 -11.33 7.67 -1.05
CA GLY A 59 -12.37 8.31 -0.26
C GLY A 59 -12.08 8.26 1.24
N GLY A 60 -11.57 7.14 1.76
CA GLY A 60 -11.14 7.04 3.16
C GLY A 60 -9.99 7.98 3.49
N GLY A 61 -9.00 8.08 2.60
CA GLY A 61 -7.90 9.04 2.74
C GLY A 61 -8.38 10.50 2.74
N LEU A 62 -9.25 10.85 1.79
CA LEU A 62 -9.84 12.19 1.69
C LEU A 62 -10.72 12.52 2.89
N LEU A 63 -11.48 11.56 3.41
CA LEU A 63 -12.32 11.74 4.59
C LEU A 63 -11.48 12.04 5.83
N ILE A 64 -10.38 11.30 6.05
CA ILE A 64 -9.45 11.63 7.15
C ILE A 64 -8.78 12.99 6.90
N ALA A 65 -8.46 13.33 5.65
CA ALA A 65 -7.85 14.62 5.33
C ALA A 65 -8.80 15.79 5.64
N TRP A 66 -10.11 15.57 5.55
CA TRP A 66 -11.14 16.56 5.86
C TRP A 66 -11.46 16.64 7.36
N VAL A 67 -11.62 15.50 8.04
CA VAL A 67 -12.00 15.44 9.46
C VAL A 67 -10.81 15.72 10.38
N MET A 68 -9.62 15.24 10.01
CA MET A 68 -8.39 15.41 10.77
C MET A 68 -7.24 15.85 9.86
N PRO A 69 -7.24 17.12 9.38
CA PRO A 69 -6.21 17.63 8.49
C PRO A 69 -4.81 17.50 9.10
N GLN A 70 -4.68 17.72 10.41
CA GLN A 70 -3.43 17.55 11.16
C GLN A 70 -2.84 16.13 11.12
N ALA A 71 -3.61 15.10 10.76
CA ALA A 71 -3.09 13.74 10.60
C ALA A 71 -2.18 13.61 9.36
N PHE A 72 -2.38 14.46 8.36
CA PHE A 72 -1.47 14.62 7.24
C PHE A 72 -0.53 15.77 7.59
N GLY A 73 0.74 15.47 7.87
CA GLY A 73 1.72 16.49 8.24
C GLY A 73 1.85 17.61 7.19
N ALA A 74 2.52 18.71 7.55
CA ALA A 74 2.88 19.76 6.60
C ALA A 74 3.50 19.12 5.34
N GLY A 75 3.04 19.53 4.16
CA GLY A 75 3.19 18.82 2.89
C GLY A 75 4.56 18.18 2.62
N SER A 76 4.57 17.14 1.79
CA SER A 76 5.78 16.36 1.50
C SER A 76 6.97 17.29 1.19
N PRO A 77 8.10 17.17 1.90
CA PRO A 77 9.30 17.99 1.63
C PRO A 77 9.94 17.65 0.27
N THR A 78 9.40 16.67 -0.45
CA THR A 78 9.85 16.25 -1.77
C THR A 78 9.20 17.10 -2.86
N SER A 79 10.00 17.57 -3.82
CA SER A 79 9.50 18.28 -5.01
C SER A 79 8.51 17.42 -5.80
N MET A 80 7.61 18.07 -6.55
CA MET A 80 6.63 17.39 -7.39
C MET A 80 7.29 16.41 -8.38
N LEU A 81 8.44 16.82 -8.95
CA LEU A 81 9.26 15.97 -9.82
C LEU A 81 9.76 14.72 -9.09
N GLY A 82 10.23 14.85 -7.85
CA GLY A 82 10.66 13.71 -7.02
C GLY A 82 9.51 12.75 -6.72
N LEU A 83 8.30 13.26 -6.46
CA LEU A 83 7.10 12.44 -6.26
C LEU A 83 6.71 11.66 -7.52
N VAL A 84 6.74 12.31 -8.68
CA VAL A 84 6.45 11.66 -9.98
C VAL A 84 7.50 10.57 -10.26
N ALA A 85 8.79 10.89 -10.11
CA ALA A 85 9.87 9.94 -10.32
C ALA A 85 9.76 8.72 -9.37
N ALA A 86 9.49 8.96 -8.08
CA ALA A 86 9.27 7.91 -7.09
C ALA A 86 8.06 7.03 -7.45
N GLY A 87 6.94 7.64 -7.87
CA GLY A 87 5.75 6.92 -8.31
C GLY A 87 6.01 6.01 -9.51
N LEU A 88 6.76 6.50 -10.51
CA LEU A 88 7.16 5.70 -11.67
C LEU A 88 8.09 4.54 -11.26
N LEU A 89 9.09 4.79 -10.41
CA LEU A 89 10.00 3.76 -9.92
C LEU A 89 9.24 2.65 -9.18
N VAL A 90 8.31 3.04 -8.29
CA VAL A 90 7.46 2.09 -7.55
C VAL A 90 6.53 1.35 -8.51
N GLY A 91 5.95 2.03 -9.49
CA GLY A 91 5.11 1.40 -10.52
C GLY A 91 5.84 0.32 -11.30
N VAL A 92 7.02 0.64 -11.84
CA VAL A 92 7.87 -0.32 -12.57
C VAL A 92 8.32 -1.45 -11.64
N GLY A 93 8.79 -1.12 -10.43
CA GLY A 93 9.23 -2.09 -9.44
C GLY A 93 8.15 -3.10 -9.04
N THR A 94 6.93 -2.63 -8.76
CA THR A 94 5.81 -3.53 -8.41
C THR A 94 5.37 -4.41 -9.58
N ARG A 95 5.54 -3.94 -10.82
CA ARG A 95 5.27 -4.76 -12.01
C ARG A 95 6.32 -5.84 -12.21
N MET A 96 7.61 -5.51 -12.07
CA MET A 96 8.70 -6.50 -12.12
C MET A 96 8.60 -7.53 -10.97
N GLY A 97 8.22 -7.07 -9.77
CA GLY A 97 7.97 -7.94 -8.62
C GLY A 97 6.68 -8.77 -8.72
N SER A 98 5.88 -8.60 -9.78
CA SER A 98 4.55 -9.20 -9.96
C SER A 98 3.59 -8.98 -8.77
N GLY A 99 3.77 -7.87 -8.06
CA GLY A 99 3.04 -7.59 -6.83
C GLY A 99 3.57 -6.36 -6.12
N CYS A 100 2.83 -5.92 -5.11
CA CYS A 100 3.18 -4.78 -4.26
C CYS A 100 3.24 -5.22 -2.80
N THR A 101 3.61 -4.31 -1.91
CA THR A 101 3.71 -4.56 -0.46
C THR A 101 2.37 -4.97 0.16
N SER A 102 1.22 -4.46 -0.31
CA SER A 102 -0.09 -4.93 0.15
C SER A 102 -0.36 -6.39 -0.24
N GLY A 103 0.01 -6.80 -1.46
CA GLY A 103 -0.16 -8.16 -1.94
C GLY A 103 0.79 -9.17 -1.31
N HIS A 104 2.10 -8.87 -1.30
CA HIS A 104 3.12 -9.76 -0.73
C HIS A 104 3.17 -9.70 0.80
N GLY A 105 3.10 -8.49 1.38
CA GLY A 105 3.17 -8.28 2.82
C GLY A 105 1.89 -8.72 3.52
N VAL A 106 0.76 -8.06 3.26
CA VAL A 106 -0.48 -8.32 4.02
C VAL A 106 -1.08 -9.70 3.67
N CYS A 107 -1.32 -9.96 2.38
CA CYS A 107 -1.99 -11.20 1.96
C CYS A 107 -1.02 -12.37 1.71
N GLY A 108 0.22 -12.09 1.29
CA GLY A 108 1.19 -13.11 0.91
C GLY A 108 1.86 -13.78 2.11
N LEU A 109 2.22 -13.00 3.14
CA LEU A 109 2.77 -13.53 4.39
C LEU A 109 1.72 -14.30 5.20
N SER A 110 0.48 -13.81 5.26
CA SER A 110 -0.61 -14.51 5.96
C SER A 110 -0.93 -15.87 5.34
N ARG A 111 -0.65 -16.07 4.05
CA ARG A 111 -0.76 -17.35 3.34
C ARG A 111 0.53 -18.20 3.39
N ALA A 112 1.50 -17.84 4.22
CA ALA A 112 2.79 -18.53 4.41
C ALA A 112 3.58 -18.77 3.11
N SER A 113 3.50 -17.84 2.15
CA SER A 113 4.21 -17.98 0.87
C SER A 113 5.69 -17.60 0.98
N ARG A 114 6.59 -18.56 0.73
CA ARG A 114 8.06 -18.33 0.69
C ARG A 114 8.46 -17.22 -0.29
N ARG A 115 7.81 -17.17 -1.45
CA ARG A 115 8.04 -16.13 -2.45
C ARG A 115 7.69 -14.74 -1.91
N SER A 116 6.57 -14.63 -1.20
CA SER A 116 6.13 -13.35 -0.62
C SER A 116 7.00 -12.92 0.56
N PHE A 117 7.53 -13.89 1.31
CA PHE A 117 8.52 -13.63 2.36
C PHE A 117 9.79 -12.99 1.78
N ALA A 118 10.38 -13.62 0.76
CA ALA A 118 11.56 -13.08 0.08
C ALA A 118 11.29 -11.68 -0.51
N ALA A 119 10.17 -11.49 -1.22
CA ALA A 119 9.80 -10.19 -1.79
C ALA A 119 9.65 -9.11 -0.71
N THR A 120 9.03 -9.43 0.43
CA THR A 120 8.81 -8.46 1.51
C THR A 120 10.13 -8.05 2.16
N ILE A 121 11.05 -8.99 2.41
CA ILE A 121 12.38 -8.68 2.93
C ILE A 121 13.13 -7.75 1.97
N VAL A 122 13.13 -8.05 0.67
CA VAL A 122 13.80 -7.21 -0.33
C VAL A 122 13.22 -5.80 -0.36
N PHE A 123 11.88 -5.65 -0.34
CA PHE A 123 11.25 -4.33 -0.30
C PHE A 123 11.63 -3.56 0.97
N MET A 124 11.59 -4.21 2.14
CA MET A 124 11.92 -3.55 3.41
C MET A 124 13.40 -3.17 3.47
N ALA A 125 14.31 -4.04 3.01
CA ALA A 125 15.74 -3.75 2.94
C ALA A 125 16.03 -2.55 2.02
N ALA A 126 15.46 -2.54 0.81
CA ALA A 126 15.61 -1.43 -0.12
C ALA A 126 15.04 -0.12 0.44
N ALA A 127 13.91 -0.16 1.13
CA ALA A 127 13.32 1.01 1.78
C ALA A 127 14.22 1.54 2.91
N MET A 128 14.73 0.65 3.78
CA MET A 128 15.66 1.03 4.85
C MET A 128 16.94 1.67 4.29
N ILE A 129 17.56 1.04 3.29
CA ILE A 129 18.76 1.58 2.62
C ILE A 129 18.46 2.95 2.00
N THR A 130 17.33 3.08 1.30
CA THR A 130 16.94 4.35 0.66
C THR A 130 16.76 5.47 1.70
N VAL A 131 16.11 5.18 2.82
CA VAL A 131 15.94 6.16 3.92
C VAL A 131 17.28 6.53 4.54
N LEU A 132 18.17 5.55 4.79
CA LEU A 132 19.50 5.81 5.32
C LEU A 132 20.32 6.71 4.38
N LEU A 133 20.26 6.48 3.07
CA LEU A 133 21.00 7.29 2.09
C LEU A 133 20.40 8.69 1.87
N THR A 134 19.08 8.84 1.99
CA THR A 134 18.41 10.11 1.68
C THR A 134 18.10 10.99 2.89
N ARG A 135 18.06 10.41 4.10
CA ARG A 135 17.76 11.11 5.36
C ARG A 135 18.79 10.88 6.46
N GLY A 136 19.73 9.95 6.28
CA GLY A 136 20.77 9.64 7.26
C GLY A 136 22.07 10.40 7.07
N ALA A 137 22.11 11.38 6.14
CA ALA A 137 23.21 12.33 5.96
C ALA A 137 22.82 13.72 6.46
#